data_AF-A0A7K2PDP4-F1
#
_entry.id   AF-A0A7K2PDP4-F1
#
_cell.length_a   1.000
_cell.length_b   1.000
_cell.length_c   1.000
_cell.angle_alpha   90.00
_cell.angle_beta   90.00
_cell.angle_gamma   90.00
#
_symmetry.space_group_name_H-M   'P 1'
#
loop_
_entity.id
_entity.type
_entity.pdbx_description
1 polymer ?
#
loop_
_entity_poly.entity_id
_entity_poly.type
_entity_poly.pdbx_seq_one_letter_code
_entity_poly.pdbx_strand_id
1 'polypeptide(L)' 'MRGELTAKGRATRRRIVEGAAVELRERGVASTTLDDIMARTATSKSQLFHYFPAGKDELLVEVARFEADRV' A
#
# COMPACT_ATOMS: atom_id res chain seq x y z
N MET A 1 15.22 -13.29 -9.16
CA MET A 1 14.28 -13.12 -10.28
C MET A 1 13.00 -12.55 -9.71
N ARG A 2 12.71 -11.24 -9.91
CA ARG A 2 11.43 -10.66 -9.50
C ARG A 2 10.37 -11.26 -10.42
N GLY A 3 9.76 -12.37 -9.99
CA GLY A 3 8.65 -12.98 -10.72
C GLY A 3 7.54 -11.95 -10.83
N GLU A 4 7.04 -11.76 -12.04
CA GLU A 4 5.90 -10.87 -12.28
C GLU A 4 4.74 -11.29 -11.38
N LEU A 5 4.11 -10.33 -10.70
CA LEU A 5 2.98 -10.62 -9.81
C LEU A 5 1.87 -11.28 -10.63
N THR A 6 1.30 -12.36 -10.09
CA THR A 6 0.07 -12.95 -10.66
C THR A 6 -1.06 -11.92 -10.68
N ALA A 7 -2.12 -12.17 -11.45
CA ALA A 7 -3.29 -11.28 -11.45
C ALA A 7 -3.85 -11.05 -10.02
N LYS A 8 -3.90 -12.11 -9.20
CA LYS A 8 -4.29 -12.03 -7.78
C LYS A 8 -3.29 -11.21 -6.95
N GLY A 9 -1.99 -11.36 -7.21
CA GLY A 9 -0.94 -10.58 -6.57
C GLY A 9 -1.06 -9.08 -6.89
N ARG A 10 -1.28 -8.73 -8.16
CA ARG A 10 -1.52 -7.34 -8.59
C ARG A 10 -2.76 -6.75 -7.95
N ALA A 11 -3.86 -7.50 -7.91
CA ALA A 11 -5.09 -7.06 -7.24
C ALA A 11 -4.88 -6.82 -5.74
N THR A 12 -4.12 -7.69 -5.07
CA THR A 12 -3.80 -7.53 -3.66
C THR A 12 -2.93 -6.30 -3.41
N ARG A 13 -1.87 -6.11 -4.22
CA ARG A 13 -1.01 -4.93 -4.14
C ARG A 13 -1.80 -3.64 -4.36
N ARG A 14 -2.67 -3.60 -5.37
CA ARG A 14 -3.55 -2.46 -5.65
C ARG A 14 -4.46 -2.12 -4.48
N ARG A 15 -5.11 -3.12 -3.87
CA ARG A 15 -5.96 -2.93 -2.69
C ARG A 15 -5.21 -2.35 -1.49
N ILE A 16 -3.93 -2.71 -1.32
CA ILE A 16 -3.09 -2.12 -0.26
C ILE A 16 -2.83 -0.63 -0.57
N VAL A 17 -2.48 -0.28 -1.81
CA VAL A 17 -2.27 1.12 -2.22
C VAL A 17 -3.55 1.94 -2.04
N GLU A 18 -4.69 1.43 -2.53
CA GLU A 18 -5.98 2.11 -2.41
C GLU A 18 -6.38 2.34 -0.96
N GLY A 19 -6.25 1.31 -0.11
CA GLY A 19 -6.56 1.45 1.31
C GLY A 19 -5.60 2.41 2.02
N ALA A 20 -4.29 2.33 1.74
CA ALA A 20 -3.32 3.27 2.27
C ALA A 20 -3.65 4.71 1.87
N ALA A 21 -4.02 4.96 0.62
CA ALA A 21 -4.43 6.28 0.16
C ALA A 21 -5.64 6.84 0.92
N VAL A 22 -6.63 5.99 1.22
CA VAL A 22 -7.77 6.40 2.07
C VAL A 22 -7.30 6.75 3.48
N GLU A 23 -6.49 5.91 4.10
CA GLU A 23 -5.96 6.15 5.45
C GLU A 23 -5.17 7.48 5.53
N LEU A 24 -4.34 7.75 4.53
CA LEU A 24 -3.55 8.99 4.46
C LEU A 24 -4.41 10.23 4.23
N ARG A 25 -5.49 10.15 3.45
CA ARG A 25 -6.44 11.26 3.29
C ARG A 25 -7.19 11.57 4.58
N GLU A 26 -7.58 10.55 5.33
CA GLU A 26 -8.36 10.71 6.55
C GLU A 26 -7.52 11.21 7.73
N ARG A 27 -6.28 10.72 7.88
CA ARG A 27 -5.44 11.00 9.06
C ARG A 27 -4.21 11.84 8.79
N GLY A 28 -3.79 11.97 7.53
CA GLY A 28 -2.54 12.61 7.14
C GLY A 28 -1.31 11.70 7.27
N VAL A 29 -0.30 11.96 6.44
CA VAL A 29 0.90 11.10 6.28
C VAL A 29 1.72 10.93 7.57
N ALA A 30 1.81 12.00 8.37
CA ALA A 30 2.58 12.00 9.61
C ALA A 30 1.94 11.14 10.71
N SER A 31 0.62 10.98 10.69
CA SER A 31 -0.14 10.27 11.72
C SER A 31 -0.46 8.82 11.36
N THR A 32 -0.33 8.43 10.09
CA THR A 32 -0.60 7.05 9.64
C THR A 32 0.61 6.14 9.88
N THR A 33 0.38 4.97 10.50
CA THR A 33 1.38 3.91 10.65
C THR A 33 1.18 2.75 9.66
N LEU A 34 2.17 1.86 9.53
CA LEU A 34 1.97 0.62 8.77
C LEU A 34 0.92 -0.29 9.42
N ASP A 35 0.75 -0.24 10.74
CA ASP A 35 -0.25 -1.03 11.45
C ASP A 35 -1.68 -0.55 11.13
N ASP A 36 -1.90 0.77 11.04
CA ASP A 36 -3.19 1.34 10.59
C ASP A 36 -3.53 0.86 9.16
N ILE A 37 -2.55 0.89 8.26
CA ILE A 37 -2.72 0.43 6.88
C ILE A 37 -3.02 -1.06 6.84
N MET A 38 -2.33 -1.88 7.63
CA MET A 38 -2.59 -3.32 7.72
C MET A 38 -4.00 -3.60 8.22
N ALA A 39 -4.44 -2.87 9.24
CA ALA A 39 -5.80 -2.98 9.79
C ALA A 39 -6.85 -2.63 8.72
N ARG A 40 -6.70 -1.50 8.02
CA ARG A 40 -7.63 -1.08 6.96
C ARG A 40 -7.65 -2.04 5.79
N THR A 41 -6.48 -2.50 5.36
CA THR A 41 -6.34 -3.32 4.16
C THR A 41 -6.45 -4.80 4.47
N ALA A 42 -6.83 -5.21 5.68
CA ALA A 42 -6.90 -6.61 6.10
C ALA A 42 -5.69 -7.43 5.60
N THR A 43 -4.49 -6.86 5.76
CA THR A 43 -3.24 -7.41 5.22
C THR A 43 -2.29 -7.67 6.37
N SER A 44 -1.70 -8.86 6.41
CA SER A 44 -0.69 -9.20 7.42
C SER A 44 0.64 -8.49 7.17
N LYS A 45 1.48 -8.39 8.22
CA LYS A 45 2.84 -7.84 8.11
C LYS A 45 3.67 -8.54 7.03
N SER A 46 3.62 -9.88 6.99
CA SER A 46 4.32 -10.66 5.96
C SER A 46 3.87 -10.31 4.55
N GLN A 47 2.56 -10.18 4.32
CA GLN A 47 2.04 -9.78 3.01
C GLN A 47 2.44 -8.33 2.66
N LEU A 48 2.39 -7.40 3.60
CA LEU A 48 2.78 -6.02 3.35
C LEU A 48 4.24 -5.94 2.91
N PHE A 49 5.16 -6.58 3.64
CA PHE A 49 6.58 -6.63 3.27
C PHE A 49 6.86 -7.50 2.03
N HIS A 50 5.98 -8.45 1.69
CA HIS A 50 6.07 -9.15 0.42
C HIS A 50 5.81 -8.23 -0.79
N TYR A 51 4.81 -7.34 -0.68
CA TYR A 51 4.44 -6.42 -1.77
C TYR A 51 5.22 -5.11 -1.77
N PHE A 52 5.69 -4.67 -0.60
CA PHE A 52 6.45 -3.44 -0.36
C PHE A 52 7.66 -3.76 0.52
N PRO A 53 8.69 -4.44 -0.01
CA PRO A 53 9.87 -4.85 0.75
C PRO A 53 10.65 -3.68 1.33
N ALA A 54 10.57 -2.48 0.74
CA ALA A 54 11.15 -1.25 1.30
C ALA A 54 10.19 -0.52 2.27
N GLY A 55 9.06 -1.15 2.62
CA GLY A 55 8.19 -0.71 3.70
C GLY A 55 7.40 0.55 3.38
N LYS A 56 7.27 1.44 4.37
CA LYS A 56 6.38 2.62 4.31
C LYS A 56 6.76 3.56 3.18
N ASP A 57 8.04 3.81 2.94
CA ASP A 57 8.49 4.76 1.92
C ASP A 57 8.11 4.31 0.51
N GLU A 58 8.31 3.03 0.19
CA GLU A 58 7.88 2.45 -1.08
C GLU A 58 6.37 2.53 -1.25
N LEU A 59 5.60 2.21 -0.20
CA LEU A 59 4.16 2.32 -0.22
C LEU A 59 3.70 3.77 -0.44
N LEU A 60 4.33 4.76 0.21
CA LEU A 60 4.00 6.17 0.05
C LEU A 60 4.27 6.66 -1.38
N VAL A 61 5.37 6.24 -2.01
CA VAL A 61 5.65 6.56 -3.42
C VAL A 61 4.57 5.99 -4.34
N GLU A 62 4.14 4.75 -4.10
CA GLU A 62 3.11 4.09 -4.90
C GLU A 62 1.74 4.71 -4.69
N VAL A 63 1.42 5.15 -3.48
CA VAL A 63 0.22 5.94 -3.20
C VAL A 63 0.27 7.29 -3.90
N ALA A 64 1.41 7.99 -3.87
CA ALA A 64 1.55 9.27 -4.56
C ALA A 64 1.32 9.14 -6.07
N ARG A 65 1.86 8.08 -6.69
CA ARG A 65 1.60 7.74 -8.11
C ARG A 65 0.12 7.46 -8.35
N PHE A 66 -0.49 6.62 -7.50
CA PHE A 66 -1.92 6.30 -7.60
C PHE A 66 -2.82 7.53 -7.48
N GLU A 67 -2.50 8.48 -6.59
CA GLU A 67 -3.25 9.72 -6.47
C GLU A 67 -3.03 10.66 -7.65
N ALA A 68 -1.81 10.74 -8.19
CA ALA A 68 -1.49 11.56 -9.36
C ALA A 68 -2.26 11.10 -10.61
N ASP A 69 -2.44 9.78 -10.80
CA ASP A 69 -3.18 9.21 -11.92
C ASP A 69 -4.70 9.47 -11.86
N ARG A 70 -5.21 10.04 -10.76
CA ARG A 70 -6.65 10.34 -10.56
C ARG A 70 -7.01 11.79 -10.84
N VAL A 71 -6.03 12.64 -11.16
CA VAL A 71 -6.18 14.08 -11.44
C VAL A 71 -6.27 14.34 -12.95
#